data_AF-A0AAD5RG63-F1
#
_entry.id   AF-A0AAD5RG63-F1
#
_cell.length_a   1.000
_cell.length_b   1.000
_cell.length_c   1.000
_cell.angle_alpha   90.00
_cell.angle_beta   90.00
_cell.angle_gamma   90.00
#
_symmetry.space_group_name_H-M   'P 1'
#
loop_
_entity.id
_entity.type
_entity.pdbx_description
1 polymer ?
#
loop_
_entity_poly.entity_id
_entity_poly.type
_entity_poly.pdbx_seq_one_letter_code
_entity_poly.pdbx_strand_id
1 'polypeptide(L)'
;MPAPPPSERPFFDSIPWCHTLLSKPNVVIFTPPSRLVKYSPSAKSTAQFFGRTLHTAQTIPHSIGFYTNVPCSSSSSPQSSPTLLATKSSSSPEASSSTSSSSSSPSPKTGEADTQSIHYIPSCSTLHALSPGLTGLPSVVHGGIIASLLDEAMGLLIELNQHLLGVSSCPAPESRQDPCPDGDDAGFLAQGLPSHVPPFARGGGGSKVGQNNTWEKDGTRGAGIWASDLFTANLDVKFRKPVLAPQVVLAEGKVERIEGRKMKMCAQIKDKDGNVLAGCTSLWVAVPRDQGKL
;
A
#
# COMPACT_ATOMS: atom_id res chain seq x y z
N MET A 1 5.76 1.59 10.98
CA MET A 1 6.37 0.36 10.42
C MET A 1 7.75 0.21 11.04
N PRO A 2 8.25 -1.01 11.30
CA PRO A 2 9.55 -1.20 11.91
C PRO A 2 10.69 -0.76 10.98
N ALA A 3 11.81 -0.36 11.57
CA ALA A 3 13.02 -0.01 10.84
C ALA A 3 13.66 -1.28 10.21
N PRO A 4 14.34 -1.14 9.05
CA PRO A 4 15.12 -2.21 8.43
C PRO A 4 16.13 -2.86 9.39
N PRO A 5 16.33 -4.18 9.30
CA PRO A 5 17.47 -4.84 9.94
C PRO A 5 18.80 -4.17 9.53
N PRO A 6 19.84 -4.22 10.38
CA PRO A 6 21.12 -3.56 10.10
C PRO A 6 21.81 -4.02 8.80
N SER A 7 21.48 -5.21 8.27
CA SER A 7 22.03 -5.73 7.02
C SER A 7 21.44 -5.09 5.76
N GLU A 8 20.19 -4.62 5.82
CA GLU A 8 19.45 -4.21 4.63
C GLU A 8 19.92 -2.87 4.07
N ARG A 9 19.99 -1.85 4.93
CA ARG A 9 20.35 -0.48 4.49
C ARG A 9 21.77 -0.42 3.90
N PRO A 10 22.83 -0.99 4.51
CA PRO A 10 24.17 -1.00 3.92
C PRO A 10 24.26 -1.71 2.56
N PHE A 11 23.52 -2.81 2.36
CA PHE A 11 23.48 -3.49 1.07
C PHE A 11 22.98 -2.55 -0.03
N PHE A 12 21.84 -1.89 0.17
CA PHE A 12 21.30 -0.97 -0.83
C PHE A 12 22.11 0.33 -0.96
N ASP A 13 22.74 0.81 0.11
CA ASP A 13 23.64 1.96 0.03
C ASP A 13 24.92 1.68 -0.78
N SER A 14 25.37 0.42 -0.84
CA SER A 14 26.49 0.03 -1.70
C SER A 14 26.18 0.14 -3.20
N ILE A 15 24.90 0.30 -3.57
CA ILE A 15 24.43 0.42 -4.95
C ILE A 15 24.08 1.89 -5.23
N PRO A 16 24.81 2.61 -6.11
CA PRO A 16 24.70 4.07 -6.21
C PRO A 16 23.30 4.62 -6.49
N TRP A 17 22.54 3.97 -7.37
CA TRP A 17 21.18 4.43 -7.72
C TRP A 17 20.18 4.18 -6.57
N CYS A 18 20.32 3.09 -5.83
CA CYS A 18 19.54 2.81 -4.63
C CYS A 18 19.86 3.83 -3.54
N HIS A 19 21.15 4.04 -3.25
CA HIS A 19 21.61 5.06 -2.30
C HIS A 19 21.02 6.44 -2.59
N THR A 20 21.02 6.83 -3.88
CA THR A 20 20.45 8.10 -4.33
C THR A 20 18.96 8.21 -4.02
N LEU A 21 18.19 7.13 -4.22
CA LEU A 21 16.76 7.11 -3.88
C LEU A 21 16.52 7.21 -2.36
N LEU A 22 17.29 6.44 -1.58
CA LEU A 22 17.12 6.30 -0.13
C LEU A 22 17.69 7.47 0.68
N SER A 23 18.47 8.34 0.05
CA SER A 23 19.08 9.53 0.68
C SER A 23 18.32 10.82 0.36
N LYS A 24 17.23 10.76 -0.41
CA LYS A 24 16.39 11.93 -0.67
C LYS A 24 15.79 12.47 0.64
N PRO A 25 15.64 13.80 0.77
CA PRO A 25 14.97 14.37 1.93
C PRO A 25 13.53 13.85 2.00
N ASN A 26 13.04 13.65 3.23
CA ASN A 26 11.70 13.16 3.52
C ASN A 26 11.39 11.72 3.07
N VAL A 27 12.40 10.94 2.64
CA VAL A 27 12.23 9.51 2.44
C VAL A 27 12.21 8.80 3.80
N VAL A 28 11.11 8.11 4.06
CA VAL A 28 10.95 7.25 5.23
C VAL A 28 11.09 5.80 4.79
N ILE A 29 12.00 5.08 5.43
CA ILE A 29 12.34 3.69 5.10
C ILE A 29 11.76 2.78 6.16
N PHE A 30 11.27 1.62 5.73
CA PHE A 30 10.69 0.62 6.60
C PHE A 30 11.03 -0.80 6.12
N THR A 31 10.96 -1.76 7.04
CA THR A 31 10.96 -3.19 6.70
C THR A 31 9.58 -3.57 6.17
N PRO A 32 9.47 -4.10 4.94
CA PRO A 32 8.21 -4.68 4.48
C PRO A 32 7.71 -5.71 5.51
N PRO A 33 6.49 -5.60 6.04
CA PRO A 33 6.05 -6.51 7.11
C PRO A 33 5.99 -7.96 6.68
N SER A 34 5.86 -8.21 5.38
CA SER A 34 6.01 -9.53 4.80
C SER A 34 7.37 -10.18 5.04
N ARG A 35 8.40 -9.40 5.39
CA ARG A 35 9.76 -9.84 5.74
C ARG A 35 9.97 -9.99 7.25
N LEU A 36 8.98 -9.62 8.06
CA LEU A 36 8.99 -9.84 9.50
C LEU A 36 8.47 -11.25 9.74
N VAL A 37 9.36 -12.23 9.77
CA VAL A 37 8.99 -13.61 10.14
C VAL A 37 8.65 -13.62 11.62
N LYS A 38 7.41 -13.27 11.98
CA LYS A 38 6.83 -13.61 13.28
C LYS A 38 6.16 -14.98 13.13
N TYR A 39 6.94 -16.04 13.23
CA TYR A 39 6.37 -17.36 13.51
C TYR A 39 5.99 -17.36 14.99
N SER A 40 4.72 -17.04 15.29
CA SER A 40 4.13 -17.44 16.58
C SER A 40 3.15 -18.57 16.29
N PRO A 41 3.23 -19.72 16.99
CA PRO A 41 2.26 -20.79 16.89
C PRO A 41 0.80 -20.33 17.15
N SER A 42 0.62 -19.20 17.85
CA SER A 42 -0.68 -18.59 18.12
C SER A 42 -1.07 -17.47 17.15
N ALA A 43 -0.11 -16.90 16.41
CA ALA A 43 -0.40 -15.87 15.41
C ALA A 43 -0.50 -16.55 14.04
N LYS A 44 -1.64 -16.40 13.38
CA LYS A 44 -1.79 -16.75 11.96
C LYS A 44 -0.76 -15.93 11.15
N SER A 45 0.43 -16.48 10.94
CA SER A 45 1.48 -15.83 10.14
C SER A 45 1.04 -15.83 8.68
N THR A 46 0.54 -14.70 8.19
CA THR A 46 -0.06 -14.56 6.85
C THR A 46 0.94 -14.35 5.72
N ALA A 47 2.20 -13.99 6.00
CA ALA A 47 3.17 -13.57 4.97
C ALA A 47 4.34 -14.55 4.71
N GLN A 48 4.11 -15.86 4.88
CA GLN A 48 5.18 -16.88 4.72
C GLN A 48 5.81 -16.89 3.32
N PHE A 49 5.05 -16.49 2.28
CA PHE A 49 5.55 -16.51 0.91
C PHE A 49 6.77 -15.57 0.73
N PHE A 50 6.67 -14.31 1.13
CA PHE A 50 7.79 -13.36 1.03
C PHE A 50 8.78 -13.45 2.19
N GLY A 51 8.32 -13.82 3.38
CA GLY A 51 9.14 -13.87 4.59
C GLY A 51 9.95 -15.15 4.75
N ARG A 52 9.52 -16.25 4.13
CA ARG A 52 10.20 -17.56 4.21
C ARG A 52 10.53 -18.11 2.82
N THR A 53 9.55 -18.29 1.94
CA THR A 53 9.77 -18.96 0.64
C THR A 53 10.68 -18.14 -0.27
N LEU A 54 10.46 -16.84 -0.38
CA LEU A 54 11.27 -15.92 -1.19
C LEU A 54 12.34 -15.20 -0.38
N HIS A 55 12.59 -15.58 0.87
CA HIS A 55 13.62 -14.99 1.72
C HIS A 55 14.79 -15.95 1.88
N THR A 56 15.50 -16.19 0.78
CA THR A 56 16.70 -17.04 0.76
C THR A 56 17.81 -16.37 -0.04
N ALA A 57 19.04 -16.82 0.15
CA ALA A 57 20.20 -16.36 -0.64
C ALA A 57 20.04 -16.60 -2.15
N GLN A 58 19.20 -17.56 -2.56
CA GLN A 58 18.96 -17.90 -3.96
C GLN A 58 17.71 -17.22 -4.54
N THR A 59 16.89 -16.54 -3.74
CA THR A 59 15.64 -15.91 -4.18
C THR A 59 15.72 -14.39 -4.03
N ILE A 60 15.08 -13.82 -3.00
CA ILE A 60 15.17 -12.41 -2.66
C ILE A 60 15.85 -12.31 -1.30
N PRO A 61 17.19 -12.17 -1.22
CA PRO A 61 17.88 -12.01 0.06
C PRO A 61 17.60 -10.65 0.71
N HIS A 62 17.60 -9.57 -0.08
CA HIS A 62 17.45 -8.20 0.42
C HIS A 62 16.20 -7.51 -0.10
N SER A 63 15.50 -6.82 0.79
CA SER A 63 14.25 -6.14 0.51
C SER A 63 13.99 -4.99 1.50
N ILE A 64 13.83 -3.77 1.00
CA ILE A 64 13.44 -2.60 1.80
C ILE A 64 12.28 -1.85 1.17
N GLY A 65 11.39 -1.32 2.00
CA GLY A 65 10.31 -0.42 1.60
C GLY A 65 10.63 1.02 1.94
N PHE A 66 10.14 1.95 1.14
CA PHE A 66 10.23 3.37 1.44
C PHE A 66 9.09 4.16 0.79
N TYR A 67 8.81 5.33 1.34
CA TYR A 67 7.86 6.29 0.77
C TYR A 67 8.36 7.71 1.02
N THR A 68 7.86 8.66 0.24
CA THR A 68 8.14 10.08 0.47
C THR A 68 7.07 10.63 1.41
N ASN A 69 7.46 11.10 2.58
CA ASN A 69 6.59 11.85 3.45
C ASN A 69 6.49 13.29 2.93
N VAL A 70 5.33 13.68 2.41
CA VAL A 70 5.12 15.09 2.06
C VAL A 70 4.55 15.75 3.30
N PRO A 71 5.30 16.65 3.98
CA PRO A 71 4.75 17.34 5.14
C PRO A 71 3.51 18.11 4.67
N CYS A 72 2.37 17.81 5.29
CA CYS A 72 1.14 18.56 5.08
C CYS A 72 1.50 20.02 5.38
N SER A 73 1.37 20.89 4.38
CA SER A 73 1.65 22.31 4.56
C SER A 73 0.67 22.78 5.63
N SER A 74 1.16 23.00 6.85
CA SER A 74 0.38 23.62 7.91
C SER A 74 -0.25 24.87 7.32
N SER A 75 -1.58 24.95 7.36
CA SER A 75 -2.34 26.15 7.05
C SER A 75 -1.71 27.33 7.80
N SER A 76 -0.93 28.14 7.09
CA SER A 76 -0.37 29.36 7.64
C SER A 76 -1.46 30.42 7.66
N SER A 77 -2.18 30.48 8.78
CA SER A 77 -2.73 31.76 9.23
C SER A 77 -1.58 32.57 9.82
N PRO A 78 -1.36 33.79 9.33
CA PRO A 78 -1.11 34.88 10.27
C PRO A 78 -2.08 36.02 10.01
N GLN A 79 -2.95 36.28 11.00
CA GLN A 79 -3.49 37.61 11.22
C GLN A 79 -2.36 38.55 11.63
N SER A 80 -2.21 39.66 10.93
CA SER A 80 -1.90 40.96 11.55
C SER A 80 -2.07 42.06 10.52
N SER A 81 -3.07 42.92 10.74
CA SER A 81 -3.28 44.20 10.08
C SER A 81 -2.05 45.10 10.17
N PRO A 82 -1.95 46.13 9.30
CA PRO A 82 -1.98 47.46 9.89
C PRO A 82 -2.91 48.45 9.16
N THR A 83 -3.39 49.38 9.97
CA THR A 83 -4.33 50.47 9.71
C THR A 83 -3.70 51.62 8.90
N LEU A 84 -4.44 52.06 7.87
CA LEU A 84 -4.58 53.39 7.21
C LEU A 84 -3.44 54.44 7.22
N LEU A 85 -3.15 54.96 6.02
CA LEU A 85 -3.12 56.42 5.80
C LEU A 85 -3.59 56.78 4.38
N ALA A 86 -4.48 57.76 4.29
CA ALA A 86 -5.12 58.25 3.07
C ALA A 86 -4.40 59.47 2.49
N THR A 87 -4.36 59.61 1.16
CA THR A 87 -4.34 60.91 0.48
C THR A 87 -5.11 60.85 -0.84
N LYS A 88 -6.00 61.83 -1.03
CA LYS A 88 -6.89 62.08 -2.18
C LYS A 88 -6.19 62.83 -3.31
N SER A 89 -6.63 62.60 -4.56
CA SER A 89 -6.92 63.60 -5.63
C SER A 89 -7.27 62.86 -6.93
N SER A 90 -8.54 62.71 -7.35
CA SER A 90 -9.40 63.63 -8.12
C SER A 90 -9.07 63.77 -9.61
N SER A 91 -9.87 63.11 -10.48
CA SER A 91 -10.62 63.74 -11.60
C SER A 91 -11.30 62.70 -12.50
N SER A 92 -12.64 62.74 -12.57
CA SER A 92 -13.52 62.20 -13.63
C SER A 92 -13.76 63.31 -14.70
N PRO A 93 -14.68 63.20 -15.70
CA PRO A 93 -15.60 62.11 -16.09
C PRO A 93 -15.77 61.85 -17.62
N GLU A 94 -16.57 60.84 -17.98
CA GLU A 94 -17.67 60.87 -18.98
C GLU A 94 -18.23 59.43 -19.15
N ALA A 95 -19.46 59.13 -18.68
CA ALA A 95 -20.74 58.99 -19.43
C ALA A 95 -20.69 57.92 -20.55
N SER A 96 -21.56 56.91 -20.66
CA SER A 96 -23.03 56.88 -20.49
C SER A 96 -23.63 55.45 -20.49
N SER A 97 -24.76 55.27 -19.75
CA SER A 97 -25.94 54.39 -19.98
C SER A 97 -25.75 52.86 -20.21
N SER A 98 -26.49 51.92 -19.61
CA SER A 98 -27.96 51.88 -19.44
C SER A 98 -28.45 50.78 -18.45
N THR A 99 -29.49 51.15 -17.68
CA THR A 99 -30.68 50.40 -17.17
C THR A 99 -30.64 48.93 -16.66
N SER A 100 -30.88 48.84 -15.35
CA SER A 100 -31.65 47.90 -14.51
C SER A 100 -32.53 46.79 -15.13
N SER A 101 -32.49 45.60 -14.51
CA SER A 101 -33.68 44.98 -13.90
C SER A 101 -33.33 43.92 -12.84
N SER A 102 -34.14 43.93 -11.79
CA SER A 102 -34.16 43.09 -10.60
C SER A 102 -34.78 41.71 -10.85
N SER A 103 -34.33 40.66 -10.14
CA SER A 103 -35.14 39.99 -9.10
C SER A 103 -34.60 38.62 -8.66
N SER A 104 -34.66 38.43 -7.33
CA SER A 104 -34.92 37.19 -6.57
C SER A 104 -33.98 35.96 -6.67
N SER A 105 -33.25 35.77 -5.58
CA SER A 105 -32.75 34.48 -5.06
C SER A 105 -33.87 33.44 -4.85
N PRO A 106 -33.53 32.14 -4.86
CA PRO A 106 -33.61 31.42 -3.59
C PRO A 106 -32.36 30.57 -3.29
N SER A 107 -32.02 30.55 -2.01
CA SER A 107 -30.90 29.80 -1.41
C SER A 107 -31.02 28.28 -1.61
N PRO A 108 -29.90 27.57 -1.85
CA PRO A 108 -29.75 26.20 -1.41
C PRO A 108 -29.14 26.21 0.01
N LYS A 109 -29.93 25.80 0.99
CA LYS A 109 -29.40 25.21 2.22
C LYS A 109 -28.86 23.84 1.86
N THR A 110 -27.57 23.74 1.63
CA THR A 110 -26.85 22.47 1.72
C THR A 110 -25.68 22.74 2.65
N GLY A 111 -25.76 22.20 3.86
CA GLY A 111 -24.62 22.17 4.75
C GLY A 111 -23.49 21.48 4.01
N GLU A 112 -22.45 22.24 3.69
CA GLU A 112 -21.13 21.71 3.40
C GLU A 112 -20.72 20.94 4.65
N ALA A 113 -21.02 19.64 4.64
CA ALA A 113 -20.38 18.70 5.53
C ALA A 113 -18.90 18.72 5.16
N ASP A 114 -18.14 19.45 5.97
CA ASP A 114 -16.69 19.54 5.98
C ASP A 114 -16.11 18.13 5.77
N THR A 115 -15.78 17.82 4.53
CA THR A 115 -15.29 16.50 4.13
C THR A 115 -13.80 16.56 4.42
N GLN A 116 -13.42 16.31 5.67
CA GLN A 116 -12.02 16.13 6.05
C GLN A 116 -11.43 15.05 5.15
N SER A 117 -10.56 15.48 4.23
CA SER A 117 -9.83 14.59 3.34
C SER A 117 -8.91 13.75 4.21
N ILE A 118 -9.14 12.44 4.26
CA ILE A 118 -8.20 11.53 4.92
C ILE A 118 -6.89 11.63 4.16
N HIS A 119 -5.86 12.10 4.85
CA HIS A 119 -4.53 12.11 4.31
C HIS A 119 -3.95 10.69 4.40
N TYR A 120 -3.71 10.08 3.24
CA TYR A 120 -3.05 8.78 3.11
C TYR A 120 -1.85 8.92 2.16
N ILE A 121 -0.90 8.01 2.27
CA ILE A 121 0.26 7.91 1.37
C ILE A 121 -0.22 7.36 0.03
N PRO A 122 -0.12 8.11 -1.09
CA PRO A 122 -0.67 7.69 -2.37
C PRO A 122 0.18 6.64 -3.08
N SER A 123 1.45 6.51 -2.69
CA SER A 123 2.39 5.58 -3.30
C SER A 123 3.51 5.18 -2.35
N CYS A 124 3.97 3.94 -2.44
CA CYS A 124 5.21 3.49 -1.82
C CYS A 124 6.04 2.69 -2.82
N SER A 125 7.31 2.52 -2.51
CA SER A 125 8.22 1.73 -3.32
C SER A 125 8.98 0.72 -2.48
N THR A 126 9.41 -0.36 -3.12
CA THR A 126 10.29 -1.37 -2.54
C THR A 126 11.46 -1.64 -3.47
N LEU A 127 12.63 -1.87 -2.89
CA LEU A 127 13.80 -2.38 -3.60
C LEU A 127 13.96 -3.86 -3.28
N HIS A 128 14.15 -4.69 -4.30
CA HIS A 128 14.36 -6.12 -4.15
C HIS A 128 15.61 -6.57 -4.88
N ALA A 129 16.50 -7.29 -4.18
CA ALA A 129 17.62 -7.98 -4.79
C ALA A 129 17.14 -9.33 -5.34
N LEU A 130 17.11 -9.48 -6.67
CA LEU A 130 16.68 -10.69 -7.34
C LEU A 130 17.89 -11.59 -7.60
N SER A 131 17.79 -12.86 -7.20
CA SER A 131 18.83 -13.86 -7.38
C SER A 131 18.42 -14.94 -8.41
N PRO A 132 19.35 -15.74 -8.94
CA PRO A 132 19.08 -16.68 -10.04
C PRO A 132 18.02 -17.77 -9.76
N GLY A 133 17.74 -18.10 -8.50
CA GLY A 133 16.70 -19.08 -8.14
C GLY A 133 15.27 -18.66 -8.49
N LEU A 134 15.07 -17.42 -8.98
CA LEU A 134 13.78 -16.89 -9.45
C LEU A 134 13.57 -17.05 -10.97
N THR A 135 14.55 -17.57 -11.71
CA THR A 135 14.51 -17.57 -13.18
C THR A 135 13.71 -18.74 -13.76
N GLY A 136 12.89 -18.46 -14.77
CA GLY A 136 12.14 -19.49 -15.54
C GLY A 136 12.76 -19.80 -16.91
N LEU A 137 13.55 -18.88 -17.44
CA LEU A 137 14.42 -19.02 -18.62
C LEU A 137 15.83 -18.56 -18.23
N PRO A 138 16.88 -18.91 -18.98
CA PRO A 138 18.24 -18.50 -18.65
C PRO A 138 18.35 -17.01 -18.32
N SER A 139 18.65 -16.71 -17.05
CA SER A 139 18.79 -15.35 -16.50
C SER A 139 17.53 -14.48 -16.52
N VAL A 140 16.34 -14.99 -16.88
CA VAL A 140 15.08 -14.22 -16.90
C VAL A 140 14.18 -14.67 -15.76
N VAL A 141 13.83 -13.74 -14.89
CA VAL A 141 12.92 -13.93 -13.75
C VAL A 141 11.55 -14.40 -14.26
N HIS A 142 11.02 -15.44 -13.61
CA HIS A 142 9.74 -16.02 -13.98
C HIS A 142 8.61 -14.98 -13.87
N GLY A 143 7.71 -14.95 -14.86
CA GLY A 143 6.61 -13.97 -14.90
C GLY A 143 5.71 -13.98 -13.66
N GLY A 144 5.53 -15.15 -13.04
CA GLY A 144 4.81 -15.30 -11.77
C GLY A 144 5.49 -14.57 -10.60
N ILE A 145 6.83 -14.56 -10.54
CA ILE A 145 7.56 -13.81 -9.50
C ILE A 145 7.40 -12.30 -9.69
N ILE A 146 7.45 -11.84 -10.95
CA ILE A 146 7.20 -10.44 -11.28
C ILE A 146 5.77 -10.03 -10.87
N ALA A 147 4.77 -10.88 -11.16
CA ALA A 147 3.39 -10.63 -10.74
C ALA A 147 3.26 -10.57 -9.21
N SER A 148 3.93 -11.46 -8.48
CA SER A 148 3.98 -11.43 -7.02
C SER A 148 4.62 -10.16 -6.46
N LEU A 149 5.71 -9.66 -7.05
CA LEU A 149 6.34 -8.41 -6.63
C LEU A 149 5.44 -7.20 -6.84
N LEU A 150 4.66 -7.19 -7.92
CA LEU A 150 3.67 -6.14 -8.19
C LEU A 150 2.52 -6.18 -7.18
N ASP A 151 1.97 -7.36 -6.89
CA ASP A 151 0.92 -7.56 -5.88
C ASP A 151 1.41 -7.15 -4.48
N GLU A 152 2.62 -7.56 -4.11
CA GLU A 152 3.30 -7.21 -2.86
C GLU A 152 3.46 -5.69 -2.70
N ALA A 153 3.93 -4.97 -3.73
CA ALA A 153 4.11 -3.52 -3.65
C ALA A 153 2.80 -2.78 -3.35
N MET A 154 1.67 -3.26 -3.89
CA MET A 154 0.34 -2.69 -3.63
C MET A 154 -0.20 -3.11 -2.26
N GLY A 155 0.00 -4.37 -1.87
CA GLY A 155 -0.35 -4.87 -0.53
C GLY A 155 0.39 -4.12 0.59
N LEU A 156 1.68 -3.84 0.41
CA LEU A 156 2.49 -3.06 1.34
C LEU A 156 2.03 -1.61 1.44
N LEU A 157 1.55 -1.01 0.35
CA LEU A 157 0.97 0.33 0.38
C LEU A 157 -0.32 0.37 1.20
N ILE A 158 -1.13 -0.68 1.10
CA ILE A 158 -2.31 -0.84 1.92
C ILE A 158 -1.91 -0.92 3.40
N GLU A 159 -1.03 -1.84 3.74
CA GLU A 159 -0.59 -2.08 5.11
C GLU A 159 0.09 -0.86 5.73
N LEU A 160 0.91 -0.14 4.96
CA LEU A 160 1.53 1.12 5.38
C LEU A 160 0.46 2.15 5.80
N ASN A 161 -0.55 2.37 4.97
CA ASN A 161 -1.62 3.32 5.27
C ASN A 161 -2.47 2.87 6.45
N GLN A 162 -2.78 1.58 6.55
CA GLN A 162 -3.49 1.02 7.71
C GLN A 162 -2.70 1.24 9.01
N HIS A 163 -1.38 1.06 8.96
CA HIS A 163 -0.52 1.33 10.10
C HIS A 163 -0.48 2.82 10.47
N LEU A 164 -0.30 3.72 9.50
CA LEU A 164 -0.24 5.16 9.75
C LEU A 164 -1.56 5.74 10.27
N LEU A 165 -2.69 5.15 9.87
CA LEU A 165 -4.03 5.52 10.34
C LEU A 165 -4.41 4.83 11.68
N GLY A 166 -3.53 4.00 12.26
CA GLY A 166 -3.80 3.31 13.53
C GLY A 166 -4.85 2.20 13.42
N VAL A 167 -5.10 1.67 12.22
CA VAL A 167 -6.10 0.64 11.93
C VAL A 167 -5.47 -0.68 11.47
N SER A 168 -4.17 -0.90 11.73
CA SER A 168 -3.49 -2.16 11.39
C SER A 168 -3.99 -3.31 12.27
N SER A 169 -4.10 -4.51 11.68
CA SER A 169 -4.41 -5.77 12.37
C SER A 169 -3.17 -6.42 13.00
N CYS A 170 -1.97 -5.86 12.81
CA CYS A 170 -0.74 -6.40 13.40
C CYS A 170 -0.67 -6.05 14.90
N PRO A 171 -0.56 -7.04 15.81
CA PRO A 171 -0.32 -6.76 17.22
C PRO A 171 1.03 -6.05 17.39
N ALA A 172 1.04 -5.06 18.28
CA ALA A 172 2.24 -4.33 18.69
C ALA A 172 3.37 -5.30 19.08
N PRO A 173 4.64 -4.92 18.90
CA PRO A 173 5.74 -5.78 19.32
C PRO A 173 5.72 -5.95 20.84
N GLU A 174 5.28 -7.10 21.34
CA GLU A 174 5.59 -7.55 22.69
C GLU A 174 7.09 -7.79 22.80
N SER A 175 7.69 -7.26 23.85
CA SER A 175 9.12 -7.20 24.11
C SER A 175 9.70 -8.55 24.56
N ARG A 176 9.64 -9.58 23.72
CA ARG A 176 10.41 -10.82 23.91
C ARG A 176 11.17 -11.19 22.64
N GLN A 177 12.48 -10.99 22.72
CA GLN A 177 13.45 -11.59 21.81
C GLN A 177 13.67 -13.03 22.28
N ASP A 178 12.99 -13.98 21.66
CA ASP A 178 13.42 -15.37 21.73
C ASP A 178 14.46 -15.60 20.61
N PRO A 179 15.62 -16.21 20.91
CA PRO A 179 16.69 -16.37 19.94
C PRO A 179 16.26 -17.29 18.78
N CYS A 180 16.66 -16.90 17.57
CA CYS A 180 16.50 -17.71 16.36
C CYS A 180 17.22 -19.06 16.54
N PRO A 181 16.63 -20.21 16.16
CA PRO A 181 17.38 -21.44 16.04
C PRO A 181 18.24 -21.37 14.77
N ASP A 182 19.57 -21.35 14.98
CA ASP A 182 20.56 -21.60 13.93
C ASP A 182 20.48 -23.06 13.47
N GLY A 183 20.65 -23.30 12.17
CA GLY A 183 21.07 -24.60 11.64
C GLY A 183 20.08 -25.30 10.71
N ASP A 184 20.43 -25.30 9.43
CA ASP A 184 20.51 -26.47 8.54
C ASP A 184 19.55 -27.66 8.82
N ASP A 185 18.44 -27.72 8.06
CA ASP A 185 17.71 -28.98 7.88
C ASP A 185 17.44 -29.23 6.38
N ALA A 186 18.48 -29.73 5.72
CA ALA A 186 18.33 -30.53 4.50
C ALA A 186 17.82 -31.92 4.92
N GLY A 187 16.50 -32.10 4.96
CA GLY A 187 15.94 -33.38 5.38
C GLY A 187 14.41 -33.47 5.32
N PHE A 188 13.81 -33.34 4.13
CA PHE A 188 12.43 -33.80 3.93
C PHE A 188 12.35 -34.83 2.81
N LEU A 189 12.89 -36.03 3.10
CA LEU A 189 12.56 -37.23 2.35
C LEU A 189 11.37 -37.93 3.03
N ALA A 190 10.34 -38.14 2.21
CA ALA A 190 9.38 -39.25 2.25
C ALA A 190 8.62 -39.49 3.57
N GLN A 191 7.40 -38.96 3.66
CA GLN A 191 6.30 -39.69 4.30
C GLN A 191 5.05 -39.64 3.41
N GLY A 192 4.48 -40.82 3.18
CA GLY A 192 3.51 -41.12 2.13
C GLY A 192 2.14 -40.44 2.28
N LEU A 193 1.49 -40.29 1.13
CA LEU A 193 0.10 -39.85 0.99
C LEU A 193 -0.86 -40.87 1.62
N PRO A 194 -1.73 -40.48 2.57
CA PRO A 194 -2.85 -41.33 2.95
C PRO A 194 -3.98 -41.21 1.92
N SER A 195 -4.30 -42.35 1.30
CA SER A 195 -5.44 -42.58 0.42
C SER A 195 -6.72 -42.77 1.24
N HIS A 196 -7.44 -41.69 1.57
CA HIS A 196 -8.87 -41.79 1.88
C HIS A 196 -9.58 -40.43 1.82
N VAL A 197 -10.50 -40.29 0.86
CA VAL A 197 -11.42 -39.14 0.77
C VAL A 197 -12.74 -39.57 1.42
N PRO A 198 -13.20 -38.97 2.54
CA PRO A 198 -14.54 -39.26 3.05
C PRO A 198 -15.62 -38.54 2.23
N PRO A 199 -16.82 -39.13 2.10
CA PRO A 199 -17.88 -38.63 1.21
C PRO A 199 -18.55 -37.37 1.78
N PHE A 200 -18.95 -36.47 0.87
CA PHE A 200 -19.76 -35.29 1.15
C PHE A 200 -21.12 -35.66 1.75
N ALA A 201 -21.33 -35.34 3.02
CA ALA A 201 -22.65 -35.37 3.64
C ALA A 201 -23.43 -34.09 3.29
N ARG A 202 -24.57 -34.28 2.64
CA ARG A 202 -25.52 -33.22 2.25
C ARG A 202 -26.45 -32.94 3.45
N GLY A 203 -26.15 -31.91 4.23
CA GLY A 203 -27.01 -31.42 5.31
C GLY A 203 -27.71 -30.12 4.92
N GLY A 204 -29.04 -30.15 4.84
CA GLY A 204 -29.88 -28.99 4.54
C GLY A 204 -30.26 -28.17 5.76
N GLY A 205 -30.81 -26.97 5.49
CA GLY A 205 -31.64 -26.20 6.42
C GLY A 205 -30.91 -25.10 7.20
N GLY A 206 -30.87 -23.89 6.64
CA GLY A 206 -30.44 -22.68 7.35
C GLY A 206 -31.15 -21.45 6.80
N SER A 207 -31.96 -20.81 7.63
CA SER A 207 -32.89 -19.71 7.34
C SER A 207 -32.28 -18.54 6.58
N LYS A 208 -33.08 -17.96 5.66
CA LYS A 208 -32.84 -16.66 5.04
C LYS A 208 -32.85 -15.57 6.13
N VAL A 209 -31.68 -15.19 6.63
CA VAL A 209 -31.49 -13.93 7.34
C VAL A 209 -31.27 -12.85 6.28
N GLY A 210 -32.16 -11.86 6.26
CA GLY A 210 -32.09 -10.74 5.31
C GLY A 210 -30.76 -10.02 5.42
N GLN A 211 -30.03 -9.97 4.32
CA GLN A 211 -28.86 -9.11 4.14
C GLN A 211 -29.33 -7.65 4.09
N ASN A 212 -29.38 -7.02 5.26
CA ASN A 212 -29.45 -5.55 5.34
C ASN A 212 -28.03 -5.02 5.30
N ASN A 213 -27.66 -4.52 4.12
CA ASN A 213 -26.33 -4.01 3.81
C ASN A 213 -26.16 -2.61 4.43
N THR A 214 -25.70 -2.52 5.68
CA THR A 214 -25.29 -1.28 6.35
C THR A 214 -23.96 -0.76 5.79
N TRP A 215 -23.94 -0.40 4.50
CA TRP A 215 -22.84 0.38 3.89
C TRP A 215 -23.24 1.84 3.66
N GLU A 216 -24.54 2.13 3.67
CA GLU A 216 -25.09 3.46 3.37
C GLU A 216 -25.39 4.32 4.60
N LYS A 217 -25.37 3.77 5.82
CA LYS A 217 -25.90 4.48 7.01
C LYS A 217 -24.90 5.06 7.99
N ASP A 218 -23.63 4.68 7.96
CA ASP A 218 -22.65 5.27 8.88
C ASP A 218 -21.66 6.14 8.11
N GLY A 219 -21.83 7.46 8.27
CA GLY A 219 -20.96 8.51 7.77
C GLY A 219 -19.58 8.55 8.41
N THR A 220 -18.97 7.41 8.77
CA THR A 220 -17.55 7.31 9.14
C THR A 220 -16.68 7.35 7.88
N ARG A 221 -16.72 8.52 7.23
CA ARG A 221 -15.96 8.89 6.05
C ARG A 221 -14.49 9.05 6.45
N GLY A 222 -13.80 7.92 6.57
CA GLY A 222 -12.34 7.88 6.57
C GLY A 222 -11.67 6.64 7.12
N ALA A 223 -12.28 5.99 8.10
CA ALA A 223 -11.91 4.64 8.50
C ALA A 223 -12.45 3.58 7.51
N GLY A 224 -13.49 3.88 6.72
CA GLY A 224 -14.30 2.90 5.97
C GLY A 224 -13.55 1.81 5.19
N ILE A 225 -12.64 2.19 4.26
CA ILE A 225 -11.88 1.19 3.49
C ILE A 225 -10.60 0.75 4.20
N TRP A 226 -9.93 1.66 4.91
CA TRP A 226 -8.66 1.40 5.57
C TRP A 226 -8.81 0.54 6.84
N ALA A 227 -9.96 0.54 7.50
CA ALA A 227 -10.26 -0.33 8.64
C ALA A 227 -10.72 -1.75 8.24
N SER A 228 -10.79 -2.03 6.94
CA SER A 228 -11.16 -3.34 6.40
C SER A 228 -9.91 -4.14 6.01
N ASP A 229 -10.05 -5.46 5.87
CA ASP A 229 -9.05 -6.26 5.17
C ASP A 229 -9.28 -6.11 3.65
N LEU A 230 -8.21 -5.86 2.90
CA LEU A 230 -8.29 -5.70 1.45
C LEU A 230 -7.68 -6.90 0.76
N PHE A 231 -8.43 -7.47 -0.19
CA PHE A 231 -8.00 -8.62 -0.98
C PHE A 231 -7.90 -8.26 -2.45
N THR A 232 -6.89 -8.81 -3.12
CA THR A 232 -6.74 -8.73 -4.58
C THR A 232 -7.91 -9.44 -5.25
N ALA A 233 -8.78 -8.69 -5.92
CA ALA A 233 -9.90 -9.23 -6.70
C ALA A 233 -9.55 -9.39 -8.19
N ASN A 234 -8.65 -8.55 -8.70
CA ASN A 234 -8.15 -8.65 -10.07
C ASN A 234 -6.72 -8.09 -10.15
N LEU A 235 -5.90 -8.73 -10.98
CA LEU A 235 -4.54 -8.30 -11.31
C LEU A 235 -4.31 -8.50 -12.82
N ASP A 236 -4.20 -7.42 -13.58
CA ASP A 236 -3.85 -7.43 -15.02
C ASP A 236 -2.41 -6.96 -15.18
N VAL A 237 -1.51 -7.87 -15.58
CA VAL A 237 -0.07 -7.62 -15.69
C VAL A 237 0.34 -7.48 -17.16
N LYS A 238 1.11 -6.43 -17.47
CA LYS A 238 1.75 -6.20 -18.76
C LYS A 238 3.27 -6.31 -18.61
N PHE A 239 3.85 -7.33 -19.24
CA PHE A 239 5.30 -7.50 -19.36
C PHE A 239 5.82 -6.68 -20.54
N ARG A 240 6.76 -5.77 -20.31
CA ARG A 240 7.30 -4.86 -21.34
C ARG A 240 8.70 -5.25 -21.78
N LYS A 241 9.55 -5.61 -20.82
CA LYS A 241 10.94 -6.04 -21.03
C LYS A 241 11.27 -7.20 -20.08
N PRO A 242 12.21 -8.10 -20.44
CA PRO A 242 12.68 -9.14 -19.53
C PRO A 242 13.25 -8.53 -18.24
N VAL A 243 12.86 -9.09 -17.10
CA VAL A 243 13.51 -8.80 -15.81
C VAL A 243 14.59 -9.86 -15.64
N LEU A 244 15.85 -9.45 -15.68
CA LEU A 244 16.99 -10.34 -15.50
C LEU A 244 17.24 -10.70 -14.03
N ALA A 245 18.02 -11.75 -13.77
CA ALA A 245 18.65 -12.01 -12.49
C ALA A 245 20.09 -12.53 -12.71
N PRO A 246 21.06 -12.17 -11.84
CA PRO A 246 20.90 -11.33 -10.66
C PRO A 246 20.82 -9.83 -10.98
N GLN A 247 19.95 -9.09 -10.28
CA GLN A 247 19.91 -7.62 -10.31
C GLN A 247 19.05 -7.07 -9.15
N VAL A 248 19.11 -5.76 -8.92
CA VAL A 248 18.12 -5.06 -8.06
C VAL A 248 17.07 -4.39 -8.93
N VAL A 249 15.80 -4.50 -8.51
CA VAL A 249 14.67 -3.79 -9.14
C VAL A 249 13.94 -2.92 -8.12
N LEU A 250 13.28 -1.87 -8.62
CA LEU A 250 12.34 -1.04 -7.87
C LEU A 250 10.92 -1.46 -8.21
N ALA A 251 10.12 -1.88 -7.24
CA ALA A 251 8.67 -2.02 -7.38
C ALA A 251 7.99 -0.78 -6.77
N GLU A 252 7.03 -0.18 -7.47
CA GLU A 252 6.30 1.00 -7.00
C GLU A 252 4.80 0.75 -7.14
N GLY A 253 4.06 0.81 -6.04
CA GLY A 253 2.60 0.72 -6.01
C GLY A 253 1.98 2.09 -5.79
N LYS A 254 0.81 2.35 -6.41
CA LYS A 254 0.05 3.60 -6.29
C LYS A 254 -1.44 3.35 -6.16
N VAL A 255 -2.10 4.12 -5.31
CA VAL A 255 -3.56 4.21 -5.27
C VAL A 255 -4.01 5.13 -6.41
N GLU A 256 -4.83 4.61 -7.31
CA GLU A 256 -5.40 5.38 -8.41
C GLU A 256 -6.76 5.97 -8.02
N ARG A 257 -7.63 5.13 -7.43
CA ARG A 257 -8.98 5.56 -7.08
C ARG A 257 -9.59 4.67 -6.01
N ILE A 258 -10.34 5.28 -5.09
CA ILE A 258 -11.15 4.60 -4.08
C ILE A 258 -12.62 4.91 -4.36
N GLU A 259 -13.44 3.87 -4.49
CA GLU A 259 -14.88 3.96 -4.76
C GLU A 259 -15.62 2.98 -3.85
N GLY A 260 -16.13 3.47 -2.71
CA GLY A 260 -16.80 2.62 -1.72
C GLY A 260 -15.88 1.52 -1.20
N ARG A 261 -16.23 0.25 -1.44
CA ARG A 261 -15.44 -0.93 -1.03
C ARG A 261 -14.37 -1.35 -2.06
N LYS A 262 -14.17 -0.58 -3.13
CA LYS A 262 -13.24 -0.91 -4.21
C LYS A 262 -12.08 0.07 -4.23
N MET A 263 -10.86 -0.46 -4.30
CA MET A 263 -9.64 0.32 -4.49
C MET A 263 -8.96 -0.11 -5.78
N LYS A 264 -8.88 0.80 -6.74
CA LYS A 264 -8.09 0.62 -7.96
C LYS A 264 -6.67 1.09 -7.68
N MET A 265 -5.71 0.27 -8.06
CA MET A 265 -4.30 0.54 -7.88
C MET A 265 -3.55 0.22 -9.16
N CYS A 266 -2.36 0.80 -9.30
CA CYS A 266 -1.40 0.38 -10.30
C CYS A 266 -0.05 0.09 -9.63
N ALA A 267 0.76 -0.75 -10.28
CA ALA A 267 2.14 -0.94 -9.87
C ALA A 267 3.08 -1.10 -11.05
N GLN A 268 4.36 -0.82 -10.83
CA GLN A 268 5.42 -0.90 -11.85
C GLN A 268 6.69 -1.52 -11.26
N ILE A 269 7.36 -2.35 -12.06
CA ILE A 269 8.74 -2.78 -11.85
C ILE A 269 9.65 -1.94 -12.74
N LYS A 270 10.67 -1.32 -12.15
CA LYS A 270 11.65 -0.47 -12.84
C LYS A 270 13.08 -0.97 -12.62
N ASP A 271 13.92 -0.77 -13.63
CA ASP A 271 15.37 -0.96 -13.52
C ASP A 271 16.06 0.28 -12.90
N LYS A 272 17.39 0.18 -12.78
CA LYS A 272 18.27 1.25 -12.27
C LYS A 272 18.16 2.58 -13.04
N ASP A 273 17.76 2.53 -14.32
CA ASP A 273 17.66 3.68 -15.21
C ASP A 273 16.22 4.25 -15.21
N GLY A 274 15.31 3.66 -14.44
CA GLY A 274 13.91 4.06 -14.34
C GLY A 274 13.03 3.52 -15.46
N ASN A 275 13.53 2.62 -16.31
CA ASN A 275 12.71 2.00 -17.35
C ASN A 275 11.71 1.03 -16.74
N VAL A 276 10.45 1.13 -17.16
CA VAL A 276 9.40 0.18 -16.75
C VAL A 276 9.60 -1.16 -17.47
N LEU A 277 9.93 -2.21 -16.71
CA LEU A 277 10.10 -3.58 -17.20
C LEU A 277 8.78 -4.34 -17.22
N ALA A 278 7.93 -4.12 -16.22
CA ALA A 278 6.58 -4.64 -16.14
C ALA A 278 5.69 -3.67 -15.36
N GLY A 279 4.39 -3.74 -15.56
CA GLY A 279 3.43 -3.01 -14.74
C GLY A 279 2.06 -3.66 -14.73
N CYS A 280 1.22 -3.27 -13.79
CA CYS A 280 -0.12 -3.81 -13.68
C CYS A 280 -1.14 -2.75 -13.27
N THR A 281 -2.40 -3.07 -13.55
CA THR A 281 -3.56 -2.47 -12.90
C THR A 281 -4.25 -3.54 -12.07
N SER A 282 -4.76 -3.18 -10.90
CA SER A 282 -5.45 -4.11 -10.01
C SER A 282 -6.70 -3.51 -9.40
N LEU A 283 -7.63 -4.40 -9.02
CA LEU A 283 -8.78 -4.09 -8.19
C LEU A 283 -8.64 -4.82 -6.86
N TRP A 284 -8.70 -4.07 -5.78
CA TRP A 284 -8.75 -4.57 -4.41
C TRP A 284 -10.14 -4.34 -3.84
N VAL A 285 -10.64 -5.30 -3.06
CA VAL A 285 -11.97 -5.23 -2.45
C VAL A 285 -11.85 -5.31 -0.95
N ALA A 286 -12.43 -4.33 -0.27
CA ALA A 286 -12.53 -4.29 1.17
C ALA A 286 -13.59 -5.28 1.69
N VAL A 287 -13.14 -6.08 2.63
CA VAL A 287 -13.92 -7.02 3.43
C VAL A 287 -13.84 -6.57 4.89
N PRO A 288 -14.98 -6.33 5.54
CA PRO A 288 -14.99 -5.89 6.94
C PRO A 288 -14.34 -6.94 7.82
N ARG A 289 -13.62 -6.47 8.84
CA ARG A 289 -13.04 -7.35 9.86
C ARG A 289 -14.15 -7.82 10.81
N ASP A 290 -15.05 -8.65 10.33
CA ASP A 290 -16.06 -9.29 11.19
C ASP A 290 -15.38 -10.34 12.08
N GLN A 291 -15.78 -10.35 13.35
CA GLN A 291 -15.19 -11.13 14.42
C GLN A 291 -15.13 -12.64 14.09
N GLY A 292 -13.99 -13.10 13.57
CA GLY A 292 -13.54 -14.48 13.76
C GLY A 292 -13.79 -15.51 12.66
N LYS A 293 -13.88 -15.17 11.37
CA LYS A 293 -13.85 -16.20 10.29
C LYS A 293 -13.09 -15.77 9.04
N LEU A 294 -11.77 -15.95 9.08
CA LEU A 294 -10.94 -16.39 7.95
C LEU A 294 -10.00 -17.50 8.45
#